data_AF-A0A7G3BNJ0-F1
#
_entry.id   AF-A0A7G3BNJ0-F1
#
_cell.length_a   1.000
_cell.length_b   1.000
_cell.length_c   1.000
_cell.angle_alpha   90.00
_cell.angle_beta   90.00
_cell.angle_gamma   90.00
#
_symmetry.space_group_name_H-M   'P 1'
#
loop_
_entity.id
_entity.type
_entity.pdbx_description
1 polymer ?
#
loop_
_entity_poly.entity_id
_entity_poly.type
_entity_poly.pdbx_seq_one_letter_code
_entity_poly.pdbx_strand_id
1 'polypeptide(L)'
;MNKKAKKEELNLKKKVIEEISFDNTRQFMSMINNRLKDEKYGMSKYKLSLISGVSESTISRYFSQETDITISNFLKICNALKLNPYLIPIELDTEEFREFDSNYNKYIRNTYLKE
;
A
#
# COMPACT_ATOMS: atom_id res chain seq x y z
N MET A 1 27.58 -25.26 -10.48
CA MET A 1 27.57 -23.86 -9.99
C MET A 1 28.50 -23.70 -8.79
N ASN A 2 29.43 -22.73 -8.84
CA ASN A 2 30.35 -22.41 -7.73
C ASN A 2 29.57 -21.77 -6.56
N LYS A 3 29.95 -22.10 -5.31
CA LYS A 3 29.36 -21.55 -4.07
C LYS A 3 29.32 -20.02 -4.05
N LYS A 4 30.31 -19.35 -4.66
CA LYS A 4 30.36 -17.88 -4.77
C LYS A 4 29.21 -17.32 -5.61
N ALA A 5 28.98 -17.90 -6.79
CA ALA A 5 27.91 -17.49 -7.71
C ALA A 5 26.51 -17.69 -7.09
N LYS A 6 26.29 -18.80 -6.35
CA LYS A 6 25.04 -19.03 -5.59
C LYS A 6 24.78 -17.95 -4.54
N LYS A 7 25.82 -17.48 -3.85
CA LYS A 7 25.71 -16.45 -2.82
C LYS A 7 25.41 -15.08 -3.41
N GLU A 8 26.03 -14.74 -4.54
CA GLU A 8 25.76 -13.50 -5.28
C GLU A 8 24.32 -13.45 -5.80
N GLU A 9 23.82 -14.55 -6.39
CA GLU A 9 22.43 -14.66 -6.84
C GLU A 9 21.42 -14.48 -5.69
N LEU A 10 21.68 -15.09 -4.53
CA LEU A 10 20.82 -14.95 -3.35
C LEU A 10 20.78 -13.51 -2.82
N ASN A 11 21.94 -12.83 -2.81
CA ASN A 11 22.02 -11.43 -2.37
C ASN A 11 21.27 -10.49 -3.32
N LEU A 12 21.37 -10.71 -4.64
CA LEU A 12 20.57 -9.95 -5.60
C LEU A 12 19.07 -10.15 -5.39
N LYS A 13 18.61 -11.40 -5.21
CA LYS A 13 17.20 -11.70 -4.94
C LYS A 13 16.69 -10.98 -3.70
N LYS A 14 17.46 -10.97 -2.61
CA LYS A 14 17.11 -10.24 -1.38
C LYS A 14 17.00 -8.73 -1.63
N LYS A 15 17.99 -8.14 -2.30
CA LYS A 15 17.99 -6.71 -2.62
C LYS A 15 16.78 -6.30 -3.45
N VAL A 16 16.43 -7.08 -4.49
CA VAL A 16 15.25 -6.83 -5.33
C VAL A 16 13.95 -6.93 -4.53
N ILE A 17 13.83 -7.93 -3.64
CA ILE A 17 12.67 -8.08 -2.76
C ILE A 17 12.55 -6.88 -1.80
N GLU A 18 13.67 -6.42 -1.22
CA GLU A 18 13.72 -5.25 -0.35
C GLU A 18 13.31 -3.97 -1.11
N GLU A 19 13.81 -3.77 -2.34
CA GLU A 19 13.43 -2.63 -3.20
C GLU A 19 11.93 -2.64 -3.55
N ILE A 20 11.38 -3.78 -3.96
CA ILE A 20 9.94 -3.93 -4.25
C ILE A 20 9.09 -3.68 -3.00
N SER A 21 9.49 -4.26 -1.86
CA SER A 21 8.79 -4.07 -0.59
C SER A 21 8.78 -2.59 -0.17
N PHE A 22 9.91 -1.90 -0.32
CA PHE A 22 10.04 -0.49 0.00
C PHE A 22 9.16 0.41 -0.88
N ASP A 23 9.04 0.07 -2.17
CA ASP A 23 8.21 0.86 -3.09
C ASP A 23 6.71 0.70 -2.81
N ASN A 24 6.27 -0.53 -2.49
CA ASN A 24 4.88 -0.80 -2.10
C ASN A 24 4.50 -0.07 -0.81
N THR A 25 5.37 -0.06 0.22
CA THR A 25 5.12 0.67 1.47
C THR A 25 4.93 2.17 1.21
N ARG A 26 5.75 2.78 0.35
CA ARG A 26 5.59 4.20 -0.02
C ARG A 26 4.27 4.47 -0.73
N GLN A 27 3.86 3.61 -1.66
CA GLN A 27 2.59 3.75 -2.37
C GLN A 27 1.39 3.64 -1.43
N PHE A 28 1.39 2.67 -0.51
CA PHE A 28 0.33 2.53 0.50
C PHE A 28 0.25 3.75 1.42
N MET A 29 1.39 4.23 1.92
CA MET A 29 1.42 5.41 2.78
C MET A 29 1.01 6.67 2.04
N SER A 30 1.34 6.81 0.76
CA SER A 30 0.86 7.90 -0.10
C SER A 30 -0.66 7.88 -0.25
N MET A 31 -1.25 6.71 -0.55
CA MET A 31 -2.70 6.53 -0.63
C MET A 31 -3.40 6.92 0.68
N ILE A 32 -2.88 6.43 1.82
CA ILE A 32 -3.41 6.75 3.14
C ILE A 32 -3.31 8.25 3.42
N ASN A 33 -2.15 8.87 3.13
CA ASN A 33 -1.93 10.30 3.33
C ASN A 33 -2.88 11.16 2.49
N ASN A 34 -3.12 10.78 1.24
CA ASN A 34 -4.05 11.49 0.37
C ASN A 34 -5.48 11.40 0.91
N ARG A 35 -5.91 10.23 1.38
CA ARG A 35 -7.24 10.07 1.99
C ARG A 35 -7.40 10.85 3.30
N LEU A 36 -6.33 11.02 4.10
CA LEU A 36 -6.39 11.85 5.31
C LEU A 36 -6.58 13.35 5.01
N LYS A 37 -6.13 13.80 3.83
CA LYS A 37 -6.24 15.19 3.37
C LYS A 37 -7.50 15.48 2.57
N ASP A 38 -8.30 14.46 2.27
CA ASP A 38 -9.55 14.57 1.53
C ASP A 38 -10.57 15.45 2.29
N GLU A 39 -11.25 16.36 1.61
CA GLU A 39 -12.18 17.29 2.27
C GLU A 39 -13.44 16.60 2.82
N LYS A 40 -13.84 15.48 2.22
CA LYS A 40 -15.08 14.76 2.56
C LYS A 40 -14.84 13.65 3.57
N TYR A 41 -13.70 12.96 3.48
CA TYR A 41 -13.37 11.77 4.26
C TYR A 41 -12.12 11.92 5.13
N GLY A 42 -11.41 13.04 5.03
CA GLY A 42 -10.18 13.33 5.76
C GLY A 42 -10.37 13.37 7.26
N MET A 43 -9.28 13.09 7.97
CA MET A 43 -9.26 13.09 9.43
C MET A 43 -7.85 13.28 9.97
N SER A 44 -7.74 13.68 11.23
CA SER A 44 -6.45 13.75 11.93
C SER A 44 -5.90 12.35 12.23
N LYS A 45 -4.57 12.26 12.45
CA LYS A 45 -3.93 11.01 12.93
C LYS A 45 -4.51 10.55 14.27
N TYR A 46 -4.83 11.49 15.15
CA TYR A 46 -5.55 11.21 16.40
C TYR A 46 -6.90 10.53 16.14
N LYS A 47 -7.75 11.09 15.27
CA LYS A 47 -9.05 10.50 14.95
C LYS A 47 -8.91 9.13 14.25
N LEU A 48 -7.93 9.00 13.36
CA LEU A 48 -7.59 7.70 12.76
C LEU A 48 -7.21 6.67 13.82
N SER A 49 -6.45 7.07 14.85
CA SER A 49 -6.03 6.18 15.94
C SER A 49 -7.22 5.60 16.71
N LEU A 50 -8.21 6.45 17.01
CA LEU A 50 -9.41 6.05 17.73
C LEU A 50 -10.26 5.05 16.93
N ILE A 51 -10.43 5.29 15.62
CA ILE A 51 -11.31 4.47 14.77
C ILE A 51 -10.62 3.15 14.39
N SER A 52 -9.32 3.19 14.06
CA SER A 52 -8.57 2.00 13.65
C SER A 52 -8.15 1.11 14.82
N GLY A 53 -8.12 1.64 16.04
CA GLY A 53 -7.56 0.97 17.22
C GLY A 53 -6.02 0.82 17.16
N VAL A 54 -5.36 1.52 16.23
CA VAL A 54 -3.89 1.58 16.16
C VAL A 54 -3.43 2.83 16.91
N SER A 55 -2.46 2.70 17.82
CA SER A 55 -2.02 3.86 18.61
C SER A 55 -1.51 4.99 17.73
N GLU A 56 -1.76 6.23 18.13
CA GLU A 56 -1.31 7.42 17.39
C GLU A 56 0.22 7.46 17.25
N SER A 57 0.96 7.00 18.27
CA SER A 57 2.42 6.84 18.21
C SER A 57 2.85 5.84 17.14
N THR A 58 2.11 4.75 16.96
CA THR A 58 2.41 3.74 15.94
C THR A 58 2.07 4.25 14.55
N ILE A 59 0.91 4.92 14.39
CA ILE A 59 0.56 5.63 13.15
C ILE A 59 1.66 6.64 12.79
N SER A 60 2.12 7.43 13.75
CA SER A 60 3.17 8.43 13.50
C SER A 60 4.46 7.80 13.00
N ARG A 61 4.88 6.67 13.61
CA ARG A 61 6.05 5.90 13.17
C ARG A 61 5.92 5.31 11.77
N TYR A 62 4.71 4.90 11.37
CA TYR A 62 4.44 4.47 9.99
C TYR A 62 4.66 5.62 9.00
N PHE A 63 4.18 6.82 9.32
CA PHE A 63 4.33 8.00 8.47
C PHE A 63 5.77 8.51 8.40
N SER A 64 6.56 8.37 9.47
CA SER A 64 7.99 8.69 9.47
C SER A 64 8.87 7.56 8.93
N GLN A 65 8.29 6.43 8.52
CA GLN A 65 8.99 5.24 8.04
C GLN A 65 9.97 4.65 9.07
N GLU A 66 9.75 4.92 10.37
CA GLU A 66 10.54 4.34 11.46
C GLU A 66 10.22 2.86 11.69
N THR A 67 9.03 2.42 11.24
CA THR A 67 8.58 1.04 11.38
C THR A 67 7.66 0.66 10.23
N ASP A 68 7.77 -0.59 9.78
CA ASP A 68 6.93 -1.11 8.71
C ASP A 68 5.49 -1.33 9.19
N ILE A 69 4.54 -1.05 8.31
CA ILE A 69 3.13 -1.33 8.57
C ILE A 69 2.85 -2.82 8.40
N THR A 70 2.20 -3.42 9.41
CA THR A 70 1.74 -4.81 9.28
C THR A 70 0.47 -4.86 8.43
N ILE A 71 0.24 -5.98 7.73
CA ILE A 71 -0.99 -6.17 6.94
C ILE A 71 -2.25 -5.98 7.78
N SER A 72 -2.24 -6.42 9.05
CA SER A 72 -3.36 -6.25 9.98
C SER A 72 -3.66 -4.78 10.27
N ASN A 73 -2.63 -3.97 10.57
CA ASN A 73 -2.81 -2.55 10.83
C ASN A 73 -3.12 -1.76 9.56
N PHE A 74 -2.59 -2.17 8.41
CA PHE A 74 -2.97 -1.64 7.11
C PHE A 74 -4.48 -1.81 6.85
N LEU A 75 -5.01 -3.02 7.01
CA LEU A 75 -6.44 -3.30 6.82
C LEU A 75 -7.33 -2.51 7.80
N LYS A 76 -6.91 -2.38 9.07
CA LYS A 76 -7.62 -1.56 10.07
C LYS A 76 -7.68 -0.08 9.66
N ILE A 77 -6.54 0.46 9.22
CA ILE A 77 -6.44 1.85 8.74
C ILE A 77 -7.28 2.05 7.47
N CYS A 78 -7.23 1.12 6.52
CA CYS A 78 -8.08 1.15 5.33
C CYS A 78 -9.56 1.19 5.69
N ASN A 79 -10.03 0.30 6.56
CA ASN A 79 -11.42 0.29 7.01
C ASN A 79 -11.82 1.60 7.71
N ALA A 80 -10.97 2.13 8.58
CA ALA A 80 -11.20 3.41 9.26
C ALA A 80 -11.33 4.58 8.26
N LEU A 81 -10.56 4.54 7.19
CA LEU A 81 -10.55 5.54 6.13
C LEU A 81 -11.57 5.29 5.01
N LYS A 82 -12.38 4.22 5.11
CA LYS A 82 -13.30 3.78 4.04
C LYS A 82 -12.56 3.56 2.70
N LEU A 83 -11.37 2.97 2.78
CA LEU A 83 -10.61 2.46 1.66
C LEU A 83 -10.84 0.95 1.57
N ASN A 84 -11.18 0.47 0.37
CA ASN A 84 -11.35 -0.95 0.09
C ASN A 84 -10.14 -1.46 -0.69
N PRO A 85 -9.09 -1.94 -0.03
CA PRO A 85 -7.98 -2.58 -0.72
C PRO A 85 -8.47 -3.90 -1.32
N TYR A 86 -8.16 -4.13 -2.60
CA TYR A 86 -8.40 -5.41 -3.26
C TYR A 86 -7.12 -6.24 -3.19
N LEU A 87 -7.24 -7.46 -2.66
CA LEU A 87 -6.17 -8.44 -2.68
C LEU A 87 -6.44 -9.40 -3.84
N ILE A 88 -5.54 -9.43 -4.81
CA ILE A 88 -5.68 -10.27 -6.00
C ILE A 88 -4.86 -11.55 -5.75
N PRO A 89 -5.49 -12.74 -5.78
CA PRO A 89 -4.76 -14.01 -5.77
C PRO A 89 -3.76 -14.06 -6.92
N ILE A 90 -2.58 -14.65 -6.70
CA ILE A 90 -1.50 -14.68 -7.69
C ILE A 90 -1.94 -15.38 -8.99
N GLU A 91 -2.87 -16.33 -8.89
CA GLU A 91 -3.44 -17.07 -10.02
C GLU A 91 -4.29 -16.18 -10.94
N LEU A 92 -4.80 -15.08 -10.40
CA LEU A 92 -5.60 -14.09 -11.14
C LEU A 92 -4.78 -12.86 -11.55
N ASP A 93 -3.55 -12.70 -11.05
CA ASP A 93 -2.64 -11.59 -11.38
C ASP A 93 -1.93 -11.82 -12.73
N THR A 94 -2.74 -12.01 -13.77
CA THR A 94 -2.29 -12.13 -15.16
C THR A 94 -2.04 -10.76 -15.78
N GLU A 95 -1.25 -10.72 -16.85
CA GLU A 95 -1.02 -9.49 -17.62
C GLU A 95 -2.32 -8.89 -18.16
N GLU A 96 -3.23 -9.74 -18.66
CA GLU A 96 -4.59 -9.34 -19.07
C GLU A 96 -5.40 -8.73 -17.93
N PHE A 97 -5.32 -9.28 -16.71
CA PHE A 97 -6.03 -8.73 -15.56
C PHE A 97 -5.49 -7.34 -15.17
N ARG A 98 -4.16 -7.15 -15.20
CA ARG A 98 -3.53 -5.85 -14.92
C ARG A 98 -3.87 -4.80 -15.98
N GLU A 99 -3.90 -5.17 -17.26
CA GLU A 99 -4.35 -4.29 -18.34
C GLU A 99 -5.83 -3.92 -18.20
N PHE A 100 -6.68 -4.90 -17.84
CA PHE A 100 -8.09 -4.65 -17.56
C PHE A 100 -8.28 -3.67 -16.40
N ASP A 101 -7.60 -3.88 -15.27
CA ASP A 101 -7.70 -3.01 -14.09
C ASP A 101 -7.21 -1.58 -14.39
N SER A 102 -6.09 -1.44 -15.10
CA SER A 102 -5.55 -0.14 -15.52
C SER A 102 -6.54 0.61 -16.44
N ASN A 103 -7.10 -0.08 -17.43
CA ASN A 103 -8.07 0.50 -18.36
C ASN A 103 -9.41 0.81 -17.68
N TYR A 104 -9.86 -0.04 -16.76
CA TYR A 104 -11.07 0.18 -15.97
C TYR A 104 -10.92 1.40 -15.06
N ASN A 105 -9.80 1.51 -14.33
CA ASN A 105 -9.51 2.68 -13.50
C ASN A 105 -9.42 3.97 -14.33
N LYS A 106 -8.83 3.91 -15.53
CA LYS A 106 -8.81 5.03 -16.48
C LYS A 106 -10.22 5.40 -16.96
N TYR A 107 -11.05 4.42 -17.28
CA TYR A 107 -12.44 4.64 -17.67
C TYR A 107 -13.26 5.27 -16.54
N ILE A 108 -13.18 4.74 -15.32
CA ILE A 108 -13.89 5.28 -14.15
C ILE A 108 -13.46 6.73 -13.90
N ARG A 109 -12.15 7.00 -13.93
CA ARG A 109 -11.62 8.35 -13.73
C ARG A 109 -12.13 9.33 -14.79
N ASN A 110 -12.15 8.93 -16.05
CA ASN A 110 -12.59 9.78 -17.16
C ASN A 110 -14.12 9.93 -17.27
N THR A 111 -14.88 9.02 -16.65
CA THR A 111 -16.36 8.99 -16.77
C THR A 111 -17.02 9.62 -15.54
N TYR A 112 -16.48 9.38 -14.35
CA TYR A 112 -17.15 9.71 -13.09
C TYR A 112 -16.36 10.66 -12.18
N LEU A 113 -15.07 10.92 -12.49
CA LEU A 113 -14.20 11.79 -11.69
C LEU A 113 -13.64 12.97 -12.50
N LYS A 114 -14.33 13.35 -13.59
CA LYS A 114 -14.04 14.61 -14.31
C LYS A 114 -14.60 15.77 -13.49
N GLU A 115 -13.69 16.54 -12.90
CA GLU A 115 -13.90 17.97 -12.59
C GLU A 115 -13.53 18.80 -13.83
#